data_AF-A0A060BMP1-F1
#
_entry.id   AF-A0A060BMP1-F1
#
_cell.length_a   1.000
_cell.length_b   1.000
_cell.length_c   1.000
_cell.angle_alpha   90.00
_cell.angle_beta   90.00
_cell.angle_gamma   90.00
#
_symmetry.space_group_name_H-M   'P 1'
#
loop_
_entity.id
_entity.type
_entity.pdbx_description
1 polymer ?
#
loop_
_entity_poly.entity_id
_entity_poly.type
_entity_poly.pdbx_seq_one_letter_code
_entity_poly.pdbx_strand_id
1 'polypeptide(L)'
;FAIGILAAVTATAQPLKARIKIDIERTTGDIDSLLYGNFTEHLGRCIYGGIYDPSSGQADKWGFRKDVMQAAMDLKTSILRWPGGNFVSGYNWMDGIGPAAQRPRKKNLAWGTIETNVVGTDEFLQYAERIGTQPYIPVNLGTGSLDDARNWVEYCNSDTGTYYA
;
A
#
# COMPACT_ATOMS: atom_id res chain seq x y z
N PHE A 1 -33.18 -60.70 34.43
CA PHE A 1 -32.26 -59.63 33.98
C PHE A 1 -32.29 -59.56 32.46
N ALA A 2 -33.05 -58.63 31.90
CA ALA A 2 -33.13 -58.42 30.45
C ALA A 2 -32.13 -57.33 30.07
N ILE A 3 -31.11 -57.70 29.30
CA ILE A 3 -30.11 -56.77 28.78
C ILE A 3 -30.68 -56.14 27.51
N GLY A 4 -31.11 -54.89 27.60
CA GLY A 4 -31.54 -54.11 26.45
C GLY A 4 -30.34 -53.66 25.62
N ILE A 5 -30.31 -54.05 24.35
CA ILE A 5 -29.30 -53.59 23.39
C ILE A 5 -29.64 -52.15 22.99
N LEU A 6 -28.80 -51.20 23.42
CA LEU A 6 -28.87 -49.81 22.99
C LEU A 6 -28.25 -49.73 21.57
N ALA A 7 -29.08 -49.60 20.54
CA ALA A 7 -28.59 -49.33 19.19
C ALA A 7 -28.12 -47.88 19.09
N ALA A 8 -26.82 -47.67 18.88
CA ALA A 8 -26.26 -46.34 18.63
C ALA A 8 -26.71 -45.84 17.24
N VAL A 9 -27.57 -44.83 17.21
CA VAL A 9 -27.94 -44.12 15.98
C VAL A 9 -26.80 -43.16 15.64
N THR A 10 -25.97 -43.52 14.66
CA THR A 10 -25.00 -42.59 14.07
C THR A 10 -25.75 -41.57 13.22
N ALA A 11 -25.85 -40.33 13.71
CA ALA A 11 -26.34 -39.21 12.91
C ALA A 11 -25.37 -38.94 11.75
N THR A 12 -25.76 -39.30 10.53
CA THR A 12 -25.03 -38.91 9.33
C THR A 12 -25.28 -37.43 9.06
N ALA A 13 -24.25 -36.59 9.16
CA ALA A 13 -24.35 -35.19 8.79
C ALA A 13 -24.85 -35.07 7.33
N GLN A 14 -25.97 -34.38 7.13
CA GLN A 14 -26.46 -34.12 5.77
C GLN A 14 -25.44 -33.27 5.01
N PRO A 15 -25.09 -33.62 3.76
CA PRO A 15 -24.18 -32.81 2.97
C PRO A 15 -24.83 -31.44 2.73
N LEU A 16 -24.09 -30.38 3.07
CA LEU A 16 -24.52 -29.01 2.82
C LEU A 16 -24.69 -28.82 1.31
N LYS A 17 -25.89 -28.41 0.89
CA LYS A 17 -26.23 -28.19 -0.52
C LYS A 17 -26.46 -26.70 -0.76
N ALA A 18 -25.59 -26.07 -1.54
CA ALA A 18 -25.72 -24.68 -1.98
C ALA A 18 -26.28 -24.61 -3.42
N ARG A 19 -27.04 -23.56 -3.73
CA ARG A 19 -27.52 -23.26 -5.08
C ARG A 19 -27.18 -21.81 -5.42
N ILE A 20 -26.49 -21.60 -6.55
CA ILE A 20 -26.21 -20.28 -7.12
C ILE A 20 -27.09 -20.12 -8.35
N LYS A 21 -27.70 -18.94 -8.51
CA LYS A 21 -28.39 -18.52 -9.74
C LYS A 21 -27.76 -17.22 -10.20
N ILE A 22 -27.50 -17.10 -11.50
CA ILE A 22 -26.96 -15.90 -12.13
C ILE A 22 -28.04 -15.38 -13.08
N ASP A 23 -28.42 -14.12 -12.88
CA ASP A 23 -29.36 -13.39 -13.71
C ASP A 23 -28.63 -12.16 -14.25
N ILE A 24 -28.38 -12.13 -15.56
CA ILE A 24 -27.57 -11.08 -16.21
C ILE A 24 -28.33 -9.77 -16.38
N GLU A 25 -29.65 -9.76 -16.20
CA GLU A 25 -30.47 -8.55 -16.26
C GLU A 25 -30.52 -7.84 -14.90
N ARG A 26 -30.18 -8.55 -13.82
CA ARG A 26 -30.13 -8.00 -12.46
C ARG A 26 -28.76 -7.41 -12.15
N THR A 27 -28.48 -6.22 -12.68
CA THR A 27 -27.23 -5.49 -12.44
C THR A 27 -27.28 -4.65 -11.15
N THR A 28 -26.14 -4.44 -10.50
CA THR A 28 -26.01 -3.58 -9.29
C THR A 28 -25.24 -2.29 -9.54
N GLY A 29 -24.51 -2.19 -10.65
CA GLY A 29 -23.66 -1.06 -11.02
C GLY A 29 -22.38 -1.51 -11.72
N ASP A 30 -21.62 -0.55 -12.24
CA ASP A 30 -20.31 -0.79 -12.83
C ASP A 30 -19.26 -1.05 -11.74
N ILE A 31 -18.29 -1.90 -12.05
CA ILE A 31 -17.15 -2.16 -11.16
C ILE A 31 -16.09 -1.10 -11.43
N ASP A 32 -15.89 -0.19 -10.48
CA ASP A 32 -14.80 0.79 -10.55
C ASP A 32 -13.44 0.08 -10.37
N SER A 33 -12.51 0.35 -11.28
CA SER A 33 -11.14 -0.18 -11.22
C SER A 33 -10.42 0.14 -9.91
N LEU A 34 -10.75 1.25 -9.23
CA LEU A 34 -10.15 1.65 -7.96
C LEU A 34 -10.43 0.67 -6.81
N LEU A 35 -11.40 -0.24 -6.96
CA LEU A 35 -11.62 -1.36 -6.04
C LEU A 35 -10.44 -2.35 -6.01
N TYR A 36 -9.63 -2.39 -7.07
CA TYR A 36 -8.45 -3.24 -7.19
C TYR A 36 -7.15 -2.52 -6.77
N GLY A 37 -7.28 -1.55 -5.87
CA GLY A 37 -6.14 -0.85 -5.29
C GLY A 37 -5.35 -1.68 -4.27
N ASN A 38 -4.16 -1.19 -3.95
CA ASN A 38 -3.30 -1.74 -2.90
C ASN A 38 -2.78 -0.64 -1.96
N PHE A 39 -2.04 -1.07 -0.96
CA PHE A 39 -1.50 -0.19 0.06
C PHE A 39 -0.06 -0.57 0.43
N THR A 40 0.80 0.44 0.49
CA THR A 40 2.19 0.34 0.92
C THR A 40 2.47 1.36 2.01
N GLU A 41 3.19 0.94 3.05
CA GLU A 41 3.52 1.79 4.18
C GLU A 41 5.01 1.68 4.50
N HIS A 42 5.58 2.74 5.07
CA HIS A 42 6.87 2.70 5.77
C HIS A 42 6.76 1.86 7.06
N LEU A 43 6.57 0.55 6.88
CA LEU A 43 6.33 -0.47 7.90
C LEU A 43 7.13 -1.72 7.57
N GLY A 44 7.99 -2.13 8.51
CA GLY A 44 8.77 -3.36 8.39
C GLY A 44 9.60 -3.39 7.11
N ARG A 45 9.34 -4.38 6.25
CA ARG A 45 10.04 -4.57 4.97
C ARG A 45 9.18 -4.27 3.75
N CYS A 46 8.09 -3.52 3.90
CA CYS A 46 7.24 -3.17 2.76
C CYS A 46 8.02 -2.33 1.73
N ILE A 47 8.66 -1.26 2.21
CA ILE A 47 9.55 -0.42 1.38
C ILE A 47 10.96 -1.02 1.36
N TYR A 48 11.69 -0.95 2.48
CA TYR A 48 13.09 -1.36 2.56
C TYR A 48 13.25 -2.88 2.64
N GLY A 49 13.94 -3.47 1.67
CA GLY A 49 14.04 -4.93 1.50
C GLY A 49 12.84 -5.56 0.79
N GLY A 50 11.83 -4.74 0.46
CA GLY A 50 10.65 -5.12 -0.32
C GLY A 50 10.69 -4.46 -1.69
N ILE A 51 9.94 -3.36 -1.85
CA ILE A 51 9.92 -2.57 -3.09
C ILE A 51 11.32 -2.02 -3.44
N TYR A 52 12.05 -1.54 -2.44
CA TYR A 52 13.34 -0.88 -2.58
C TYR A 52 14.42 -1.67 -1.85
N ASP A 53 15.39 -2.19 -2.60
CA ASP A 53 16.55 -2.91 -2.08
C ASP A 53 17.72 -2.82 -3.07
N PRO A 54 18.54 -1.76 -2.99
CA PRO A 54 19.66 -1.54 -3.91
C PRO A 54 20.78 -2.58 -3.77
N SER A 55 20.77 -3.38 -2.69
CA SER A 55 21.74 -4.47 -2.49
C SER A 55 21.35 -5.77 -3.22
N SER A 56 20.11 -5.86 -3.70
CA SER A 56 19.61 -7.04 -4.39
C SER A 56 20.16 -7.17 -5.81
N GLY A 57 20.51 -8.38 -6.22
CA GLY A 57 20.83 -8.69 -7.62
C GLY A 57 19.66 -8.46 -8.59
N GLN A 58 18.44 -8.30 -8.07
CA GLN A 58 17.22 -7.99 -8.84
C GLN A 58 16.89 -6.49 -8.86
N ALA A 59 17.70 -5.64 -8.24
CA ALA A 59 17.51 -4.19 -8.28
C ALA A 59 17.71 -3.63 -9.69
N ASP A 60 16.96 -2.59 -10.03
CA ASP A 60 17.28 -1.71 -11.17
C ASP A 60 18.29 -0.63 -10.76
N LYS A 61 18.64 0.26 -11.70
CA LYS A 61 19.59 1.35 -11.45
C LYS A 61 19.12 2.38 -10.41
N TRP A 62 17.84 2.37 -10.05
CA TRP A 62 17.23 3.27 -9.07
C TRP A 62 17.07 2.60 -7.70
N GLY A 63 17.39 1.29 -7.58
CA GLY A 63 17.28 0.52 -6.34
C GLY A 63 15.94 -0.20 -6.18
N PHE A 64 15.02 -0.12 -7.15
CA PHE A 64 13.77 -0.86 -7.11
C PHE A 64 13.94 -2.30 -7.56
N ARG A 65 13.31 -3.22 -6.83
CA ARG A 65 13.30 -4.65 -7.16
C ARG A 65 12.45 -4.92 -8.40
N LYS A 66 13.09 -5.32 -9.51
CA LYS A 66 12.42 -5.58 -10.80
C LYS A 66 11.39 -6.70 -10.71
N ASP A 67 11.67 -7.74 -9.94
CA ASP A 67 10.75 -8.87 -9.73
C ASP A 67 9.53 -8.47 -8.90
N VAL A 68 9.70 -7.58 -7.91
CA VAL A 68 8.58 -7.03 -7.14
C VAL A 68 7.73 -6.09 -8.01
N MET A 69 8.37 -5.22 -8.81
CA MET A 69 7.68 -4.37 -9.78
C MET A 69 6.87 -5.20 -10.77
N GLN A 70 7.45 -6.28 -11.32
CA GLN A 70 6.75 -7.15 -12.25
C GLN A 70 5.52 -7.80 -11.60
N ALA A 71 5.66 -8.31 -10.37
CA ALA A 71 4.52 -8.86 -9.65
C ALA A 71 3.41 -7.81 -9.41
N ALA A 72 3.77 -6.55 -9.10
CA ALA A 72 2.80 -5.48 -8.94
C ALA A 72 2.07 -5.11 -10.25
N MET A 73 2.79 -5.13 -11.40
CA MET A 73 2.20 -4.94 -12.72
C MET A 73 1.25 -6.09 -13.10
N ASP A 74 1.64 -7.34 -12.82
CA ASP A 74 0.81 -8.52 -13.10
C ASP A 74 -0.48 -8.54 -12.29
N LEU A 75 -0.45 -7.99 -11.06
CA LEU A 75 -1.64 -7.77 -10.23
C LEU A 75 -2.58 -6.69 -10.77
N LYS A 76 -2.12 -5.86 -11.72
CA LYS A 76 -2.89 -4.73 -12.28
C LYS A 76 -3.43 -3.81 -11.18
N THR A 77 -2.58 -3.47 -10.22
CA THR A 77 -2.94 -2.53 -9.15
C THR A 77 -3.34 -1.20 -9.77
N SER A 78 -4.59 -0.79 -9.57
CA SER A 78 -5.15 0.42 -10.20
C SER A 78 -4.76 1.71 -9.47
N ILE A 79 -4.73 1.65 -8.14
CA ILE A 79 -4.35 2.75 -7.25
C ILE A 79 -3.51 2.22 -6.10
N LEU A 80 -2.46 2.95 -5.72
CA LEU A 80 -1.54 2.54 -4.68
C LEU A 80 -1.44 3.63 -3.61
N ARG A 81 -1.86 3.29 -2.40
CA ARG A 81 -1.74 4.19 -1.25
C ARG A 81 -0.34 4.13 -0.62
N TRP A 82 0.25 5.29 -0.33
CA TRP A 82 1.58 5.49 0.29
C TRP A 82 1.65 6.92 0.87
N PRO A 83 2.33 7.25 1.99
CA PRO A 83 3.37 6.50 2.69
C PRO A 83 2.89 5.68 3.88
N GLY A 84 1.59 5.72 4.18
CA GLY A 84 1.08 4.94 5.29
C GLY A 84 -0.32 5.25 5.77
N GLY A 85 -0.71 4.40 6.72
CA GLY A 85 -1.73 4.62 7.73
C GLY A 85 -1.06 5.28 8.92
N ASN A 86 -0.75 4.55 9.98
CA ASN A 86 -0.26 5.15 11.22
C ASN A 86 1.05 5.94 11.04
N PHE A 87 1.94 5.52 10.14
CA PHE A 87 3.18 6.23 9.85
C PHE A 87 2.95 7.70 9.45
N VAL A 88 1.94 7.97 8.61
CA VAL A 88 1.76 9.32 8.04
C VAL A 88 1.39 10.35 9.11
N SER A 89 0.75 9.95 10.21
CA SER A 89 0.37 10.83 11.32
C SER A 89 1.56 11.48 12.05
N GLY A 90 2.78 10.96 11.84
CA GLY A 90 4.04 11.50 12.40
C GLY A 90 5.06 11.90 11.34
N TYR A 91 4.70 11.86 10.06
CA TYR A 91 5.64 12.01 8.94
C TYR A 91 5.69 13.46 8.46
N ASN A 92 6.91 14.00 8.29
CA ASN A 92 7.15 15.25 7.59
C ASN A 92 7.62 14.93 6.17
N TRP A 93 6.80 15.23 5.17
CA TRP A 93 7.08 14.87 3.77
C TRP A 93 8.36 15.51 3.23
N MET A 94 8.76 16.67 3.76
CA MET A 94 10.00 17.35 3.36
C MET A 94 11.26 16.59 3.82
N ASP A 95 11.16 15.70 4.82
CA ASP A 95 12.28 14.84 5.21
C ASP A 95 12.60 13.81 4.11
N GLY A 96 11.66 13.53 3.20
CA GLY A 96 11.76 12.54 2.13
C GLY A 96 12.07 13.10 0.73
N ILE A 97 12.37 14.39 0.58
CA ILE A 97 12.66 15.01 -0.73
C ILE A 97 14.10 15.53 -0.79
N GLY A 98 14.55 15.93 -1.98
CA GLY A 98 15.91 16.44 -2.20
C GLY A 98 16.98 15.34 -2.19
N PRO A 99 18.28 15.68 -2.14
CA PRO A 99 19.35 14.69 -2.23
C PRO A 99 19.31 13.65 -1.11
N ALA A 100 19.16 12.36 -1.47
CA ALA A 100 18.98 11.26 -0.50
C ALA A 100 20.05 11.22 0.61
N ALA A 101 21.31 11.57 0.30
CA ALA A 101 22.40 11.60 1.27
C ALA A 101 22.27 12.68 2.36
N GLN A 102 21.40 13.68 2.16
CA GLN A 102 21.16 14.77 3.09
C GLN A 102 19.85 14.58 3.90
N ARG A 103 19.05 13.57 3.55
CA ARG A 103 17.76 13.32 4.20
C ARG A 103 17.96 12.79 5.62
N PRO A 104 17.19 13.27 6.62
CA PRO A 104 17.39 12.90 8.02
C PRO A 104 16.86 11.49 8.30
N ARG A 105 17.51 10.79 9.23
CA ARG A 105 16.94 9.58 9.84
C ARG A 105 16.02 9.98 10.98
N LYS A 106 14.78 9.49 11.00
CA LYS A 106 13.76 9.84 12.00
C LYS A 106 13.24 8.60 12.73
N LYS A 107 12.80 8.77 13.98
CA LYS A 107 12.12 7.70 14.70
C LYS A 107 10.70 7.58 14.18
N ASN A 108 10.36 6.42 13.64
CA ASN A 108 9.00 6.04 13.30
C ASN A 108 8.29 5.61 14.59
N LEU A 109 7.52 6.52 15.19
CA LEU A 109 6.86 6.26 16.48
C LEU A 109 5.70 5.26 16.36
N ALA A 110 5.08 5.14 15.19
CA ALA A 110 4.00 4.19 14.96
C ALA A 110 4.47 2.73 15.07
N TRP A 111 5.69 2.45 14.58
CA TRP A 111 6.21 1.08 14.45
C TRP A 111 7.48 0.82 15.26
N GLY A 112 7.98 1.80 16.01
CA GLY A 112 9.17 1.65 16.86
C GLY A 112 10.48 1.46 16.09
N THR A 113 10.54 1.88 14.82
CA THR A 113 11.69 1.71 13.92
C THR A 113 12.38 3.05 13.63
N ILE A 114 13.49 2.99 12.89
CA ILE A 114 14.12 4.16 12.29
C ILE A 114 13.73 4.22 10.82
N GLU A 115 13.13 5.33 10.43
CA GLU A 115 12.90 5.69 9.04
C GLU A 115 14.15 6.40 8.49
N THR A 116 14.62 5.96 7.32
CA THR A 116 15.82 6.50 6.68
C THR A 116 15.54 7.61 5.68
N ASN A 117 14.29 7.73 5.22
CA ASN A 117 13.79 8.65 4.22
C ASN A 117 14.48 8.54 2.85
N VAL A 118 15.18 7.43 2.58
CA VAL A 118 15.80 7.18 1.27
C VAL A 118 14.76 7.05 0.17
N VAL A 119 13.60 6.46 0.48
CA VAL A 119 12.42 6.49 -0.39
C VAL A 119 11.46 7.53 0.18
N GLY A 120 11.21 8.58 -0.58
CA GLY A 120 10.18 9.57 -0.27
C GLY A 120 9.25 9.81 -1.46
N THR A 121 8.73 11.03 -1.57
CA THR A 121 7.69 11.38 -2.55
C THR A 121 8.14 11.08 -3.98
N ASP A 122 9.34 11.52 -4.35
CA ASP A 122 9.85 11.42 -5.72
C ASP A 122 10.10 9.97 -6.14
N GLU A 123 10.67 9.17 -5.23
CA GLU A 123 10.91 7.75 -5.48
C GLU A 123 9.58 6.98 -5.56
N PHE A 124 8.61 7.29 -4.71
CA PHE A 124 7.28 6.67 -4.77
C PHE A 124 6.55 7.00 -6.08
N LEU A 125 6.54 8.26 -6.52
CA LEU A 125 5.90 8.65 -7.77
C LEU A 125 6.58 7.99 -8.97
N GLN A 126 7.91 7.92 -8.97
CA GLN A 126 8.67 7.16 -9.97
C GLN A 126 8.31 5.67 -9.99
N TYR A 127 8.14 5.06 -8.82
CA TYR A 127 7.70 3.67 -8.71
C TYR A 127 6.28 3.48 -9.25
N ALA A 128 5.34 4.35 -8.85
CA ALA A 128 3.96 4.31 -9.29
C ALA A 128 3.82 4.42 -10.82
N GLU A 129 4.58 5.34 -11.43
CA GLU A 129 4.67 5.51 -12.88
C GLU A 129 5.16 4.21 -13.57
N ARG A 130 6.24 3.61 -13.05
CA ARG A 130 6.85 2.40 -13.63
C ARG A 130 5.92 1.19 -13.61
N ILE A 131 5.09 1.06 -12.57
CA ILE A 131 4.13 -0.06 -12.46
C ILE A 131 2.75 0.27 -13.04
N GLY A 132 2.55 1.49 -13.56
CA GLY A 132 1.29 1.92 -14.18
C GLY A 132 0.12 2.07 -13.21
N THR A 133 0.37 2.44 -11.95
CA THR A 133 -0.69 2.64 -10.94
C THR A 133 -0.91 4.13 -10.66
N GLN A 134 -2.13 4.51 -10.29
CA GLN A 134 -2.39 5.85 -9.76
C GLN A 134 -1.82 5.99 -8.33
N PRO A 135 -1.13 7.09 -8.00
CA PRO A 135 -0.68 7.35 -6.63
C PRO A 135 -1.83 7.85 -5.75
N TYR A 136 -1.94 7.33 -4.53
CA TYR A 136 -2.77 7.87 -3.46
C TYR A 136 -1.88 8.29 -2.29
N ILE A 137 -1.73 9.60 -2.11
CA ILE A 137 -0.94 10.20 -1.02
C ILE A 137 -1.88 10.74 0.10
N PRO A 138 -1.96 10.08 1.27
CA PRO A 138 -2.56 10.69 2.45
C PRO A 138 -1.61 11.72 3.06
N VAL A 139 -2.17 12.79 3.63
CA VAL A 139 -1.41 13.85 4.32
C VAL A 139 -1.37 13.64 5.83
N ASN A 140 -0.34 14.18 6.50
CA ASN A 140 -0.20 14.12 7.95
C ASN A 140 -1.19 15.08 8.63
N LEU A 141 -2.26 14.54 9.21
CA LEU A 141 -3.21 15.28 10.06
C LEU A 141 -3.10 14.88 11.55
N GLY A 142 -2.05 14.16 11.94
CA GLY A 142 -1.79 13.82 13.34
C GLY A 142 -0.95 14.88 14.04
N THR A 143 0.24 15.12 13.50
CA THR A 143 1.21 16.09 14.03
C THR A 143 1.55 17.20 13.03
N GLY A 144 1.14 17.03 11.77
CA GLY A 144 1.30 18.04 10.72
C GLY A 144 0.24 19.13 10.77
N SER A 145 0.41 20.11 9.90
CA SER A 145 -0.49 21.26 9.75
C SER A 145 -1.21 21.25 8.39
N LEU A 146 -2.25 22.08 8.28
CA LEU A 146 -2.90 22.33 6.98
C LEU A 146 -1.93 22.98 5.97
N ASP A 147 -0.96 23.76 6.45
CA ASP A 147 0.09 24.33 5.61
C ASP A 147 1.00 23.23 5.04
N ASP A 148 1.37 22.23 5.85
CA ASP A 148 2.16 21.09 5.35
C ASP A 148 1.40 20.34 4.25
N ALA A 149 0.09 20.14 4.43
CA ALA A 149 -0.76 19.46 3.46
C ALA A 149 -0.88 20.23 2.14
N ARG A 150 -1.20 21.54 2.17
CA ARG A 150 -1.33 22.34 0.95
C ARG A 150 0.01 22.46 0.21
N ASN A 151 1.12 22.57 0.93
CA ASN A 151 2.45 22.68 0.33
C ASN A 151 2.85 21.38 -0.36
N TRP A 152 2.46 20.23 0.19
CA TRP A 152 2.70 18.94 -0.46
C TRP A 152 1.86 18.77 -1.73
N VAL A 153 0.62 19.27 -1.73
CA VAL A 153 -0.20 19.32 -2.94
C VAL A 153 0.43 20.22 -3.99
N GLU A 154 0.90 21.42 -3.61
CA GLU A 154 1.63 22.30 -4.53
C GLU A 154 2.86 21.58 -5.12
N TYR A 155 3.65 20.93 -4.28
CA TYR A 155 4.84 20.19 -4.70
C TYR A 155 4.56 19.08 -5.71
N CYS A 156 3.47 18.34 -5.53
CA CYS A 156 3.15 17.20 -6.39
C CYS A 156 2.42 17.59 -7.69
N ASN A 157 1.73 18.74 -7.71
CA ASN A 157 0.72 19.02 -8.74
C ASN A 157 0.90 20.35 -9.47
N SER A 158 1.71 21.27 -8.95
CA SER A 158 1.85 22.59 -9.54
C SER A 158 2.85 22.59 -10.69
N ASP A 159 2.53 23.31 -11.76
CA ASP A 159 3.42 23.59 -12.90
C ASP A 159 3.92 25.04 -12.90
N THR A 160 3.50 25.83 -11.91
CA THR A 160 3.87 27.23 -11.75
C THR A 160 5.16 27.29 -10.94
N GLY A 161 6.21 27.99 -11.38
CA GLY A 161 7.51 28.07 -10.67
C GLY A 161 7.49 28.82 -9.33
N THR A 162 6.61 28.41 -8.43
CA THR A 162 6.47 28.86 -7.03
C THR A 162 7.45 28.11 -6.15
N TYR A 163 7.48 28.42 -4.85
CA TYR A 163 8.53 27.91 -3.96
C TYR A 163 8.56 26.37 -3.86
N TYR A 164 7.41 25.70 -3.89
CA TYR A 164 7.34 24.24 -3.77
C TYR A 164 7.25 23.52 -5.12
N ALA A 165 7.19 24.23 -6.25
CA ALA A 165 6.97 23.65 -7.57
C ALA A 165 8.26 23.55 -8.42
#